data_AF-A0A9P7AN06-F1
#
_entry.id   AF-A0A9P7AN06-F1
#
_cell.length_a   1.000
_cell.length_b   1.000
_cell.length_c   1.000
_cell.angle_alpha   90.00
_cell.angle_beta   90.00
_cell.angle_gamma   90.00
#
_symmetry.space_group_name_H-M   'P 1'
#
loop_
_entity.id
_entity.type
_entity.pdbx_description
1 polymer ?
#
loop_
_entity_poly.entity_id
_entity_poly.type
_entity_poly.pdbx_seq_one_letter_code
_entity_poly.pdbx_strand_id
1 'polypeptide(L)'
;RLGELIIPSLNSFDPTHHVSHSAIISYRVTPSGARYASFHIPWTKTTHGEGDFITVSRIDDPTNPYDALVHHIAANSVVTPSAPLLAFETQSGWAPMTRAWFLTRCNNVWKSSEGLETLSGHCFWIRGATELLLRGTPPNIVVVQGCWKSRSFLDYWRRIESIRPTSIASSMQDSRISLIKASMDSYERRYK
;
A
#
# COMPACT_ATOMS: atom_id res chain seq x y z
N ARG A 1 3.13 5.73 2.37
CA ARG A 1 3.06 6.12 3.80
C ARG A 1 4.39 5.89 4.53
N LEU A 2 5.53 6.31 3.93
CA LEU A 2 6.85 6.01 4.51
C LEU A 2 7.04 6.73 5.85
N GLY A 3 6.82 8.05 5.90
CA GLY A 3 7.07 8.85 7.11
C GLY A 3 6.19 8.53 8.32
N GLU A 4 5.15 7.71 8.16
CA GLU A 4 4.25 7.30 9.26
C GLU A 4 4.64 5.91 9.81
N LEU A 5 5.37 5.11 9.04
CA LEU A 5 5.71 3.72 9.37
C LEU A 5 7.17 3.52 9.78
N ILE A 6 8.06 4.42 9.41
CA ILE A 6 9.48 4.36 9.77
C ILE A 6 9.91 5.62 10.52
N ILE A 7 10.90 5.46 11.40
CA ILE A 7 11.38 6.56 12.22
C ILE A 7 12.44 7.39 11.47
N PRO A 8 12.52 8.72 11.72
CA PRO A 8 13.54 9.58 11.13
C PRO A 8 14.98 9.16 11.42
N SER A 9 15.29 8.76 12.67
CA SER A 9 16.62 8.37 13.13
C SER A 9 16.54 7.37 14.30
N LEU A 10 17.68 6.76 14.68
CA LEU A 10 17.72 5.64 15.64
C LEU A 10 17.05 5.92 17.00
N ASN A 11 17.07 7.17 17.46
CA ASN A 11 16.57 7.57 18.79
C ASN A 11 15.33 8.47 18.71
N SER A 12 14.67 8.54 17.54
CA SER A 12 13.51 9.41 17.34
C SER A 12 12.18 8.67 17.43
N PHE A 13 12.16 7.48 18.03
CA PHE A 13 10.92 6.77 18.25
C PHE A 13 10.09 7.49 19.32
N ASP A 14 8.81 7.64 19.03
CA ASP A 14 7.83 8.30 19.87
C ASP A 14 6.49 7.61 19.64
N PRO A 15 5.91 6.92 20.63
CA PRO A 15 4.66 6.17 20.47
C PRO A 15 3.45 7.07 20.21
N THR A 16 3.56 8.38 20.42
CA THR A 16 2.50 9.34 20.05
C THR A 16 2.54 9.70 18.56
N HIS A 17 3.65 9.42 17.87
CA HIS A 17 3.85 9.73 16.45
C HIS A 17 4.11 8.49 15.57
N HIS A 18 4.53 7.37 16.17
CA HIS A 18 4.96 6.18 15.46
C HIS A 18 4.28 4.94 16.02
N VAL A 19 4.02 3.97 15.14
CA VAL A 19 3.39 2.70 15.52
C VAL A 19 4.39 1.84 16.29
N SER A 20 3.98 1.32 17.44
CA SER A 20 4.76 0.36 18.23
C SER A 20 4.64 -1.07 17.68
N HIS A 21 5.60 -1.93 18.02
CA HIS A 21 5.59 -3.36 17.72
C HIS A 21 4.42 -4.08 18.41
N SER A 22 3.98 -3.57 19.55
CA SER A 22 2.78 -4.03 20.26
C SER A 22 1.45 -3.64 19.61
N ALA A 23 1.45 -2.94 18.47
CA ALA A 23 0.22 -2.48 17.84
C ALA A 23 -0.67 -3.68 17.45
N ILE A 24 -1.97 -3.55 17.73
CA ILE A 24 -2.94 -4.58 17.40
C ILE A 24 -3.20 -4.54 15.89
N ILE A 25 -2.79 -5.60 15.20
CA ILE A 25 -3.07 -5.79 13.77
C ILE A 25 -4.30 -6.70 13.63
N SER A 26 -5.37 -6.17 13.05
CA SER A 26 -6.57 -6.93 12.74
C SER A 26 -6.44 -7.59 11.38
N TYR A 27 -6.50 -8.92 11.32
CA TYR A 27 -6.52 -9.69 10.08
C TYR A 27 -7.96 -10.10 9.76
N ARG A 28 -8.45 -9.74 8.57
CA ARG A 28 -9.85 -9.96 8.16
C ARG A 28 -9.95 -10.45 6.72
N VAL A 29 -11.14 -10.93 6.38
CA VAL A 29 -11.52 -11.38 5.04
C VAL A 29 -12.79 -10.65 4.63
N THR A 30 -12.84 -10.11 3.42
CA THR A 30 -14.06 -9.53 2.86
C THR A 30 -15.06 -10.61 2.47
N PRO A 31 -16.35 -10.28 2.25
CA PRO A 31 -17.32 -11.23 1.69
C PRO A 31 -16.91 -11.81 0.33
N SER A 32 -16.11 -11.07 -0.44
CA SER A 32 -15.54 -11.52 -1.71
C SER A 32 -14.30 -12.43 -1.56
N GLY A 33 -13.89 -12.76 -0.33
CA GLY A 33 -12.73 -13.61 -0.05
C GLY A 33 -11.37 -12.88 0.02
N ALA A 34 -11.34 -11.56 -0.16
CA ALA A 34 -10.09 -10.80 -0.13
C ALA A 34 -9.58 -10.65 1.31
N ARG A 35 -8.36 -11.12 1.56
CA ARG A 35 -7.69 -11.00 2.86
C ARG A 35 -7.05 -9.62 3.00
N TYR A 36 -7.13 -9.03 4.18
CA TYR A 36 -6.44 -7.79 4.49
C TYR A 36 -6.06 -7.70 5.96
N ALA A 37 -5.05 -6.89 6.26
CA ALA A 37 -4.65 -6.51 7.60
C ALA A 37 -4.95 -5.03 7.81
N SER A 38 -5.27 -4.62 9.04
CA SER A 38 -5.43 -3.20 9.37
C SER A 38 -4.96 -2.91 10.78
N PHE A 39 -4.32 -1.76 10.96
CA PHE A 39 -3.84 -1.27 12.24
C PHE A 39 -3.91 0.26 12.28
N HIS A 40 -4.03 0.81 13.48
CA HIS A 40 -4.05 2.26 13.71
C HIS A 40 -2.62 2.82 13.68
N ILE A 41 -2.49 4.00 13.09
CA ILE A 41 -1.30 4.84 13.19
C ILE A 41 -1.62 6.05 14.04
N PRO A 42 -0.77 6.40 15.03
CA PRO A 42 -1.12 7.40 16.03
C PRO A 42 -1.09 8.83 15.50
N TRP A 43 -0.36 9.07 14.40
CA TRP A 43 -0.22 10.41 13.85
C TRP A 43 -0.19 10.44 12.33
N THR A 44 -0.85 11.43 11.75
CA THR A 44 -0.67 11.81 10.35
C THR A 44 -0.60 13.33 10.21
N LYS A 45 -0.07 13.82 9.08
CA LYS A 45 -0.04 15.26 8.78
C LYS A 45 -1.43 15.89 8.73
N THR A 46 -2.48 15.13 8.42
CA THR A 46 -3.83 15.66 8.15
C THR A 46 -4.83 15.43 9.28
N THR A 47 -4.55 14.48 10.18
CA THR A 47 -5.39 14.12 11.32
C THR A 47 -4.69 14.34 12.66
N HIS A 48 -3.38 14.61 12.66
CA HIS A 48 -2.57 14.78 13.87
C HIS A 48 -2.78 13.59 14.84
N GLY A 49 -2.94 13.84 16.14
CA GLY A 49 -3.05 12.80 17.16
C GLY A 49 -4.32 11.94 17.11
N GLU A 50 -5.32 12.29 16.29
CA GLU A 50 -6.43 11.36 16.00
C GLU A 50 -5.94 10.12 15.24
N GLY A 51 -4.81 10.27 14.54
CA GLY A 51 -4.23 9.18 13.78
C GLY A 51 -5.09 8.78 12.59
N ASP A 52 -4.89 7.57 12.11
CA ASP A 52 -5.62 7.02 10.97
C ASP A 52 -5.48 5.49 10.97
N PHE A 53 -6.19 4.79 10.08
CA PHE A 53 -5.98 3.36 9.86
C PHE A 53 -5.21 3.12 8.56
N ILE A 54 -4.21 2.24 8.63
CA ILE A 54 -3.62 1.63 7.45
C ILE A 54 -4.35 0.33 7.18
N THR A 55 -4.65 0.09 5.90
CA THR A 55 -5.17 -1.19 5.41
C THR A 55 -4.16 -1.76 4.42
N VAL A 56 -3.80 -3.02 4.62
CA VAL A 56 -2.84 -3.78 3.81
C VAL A 56 -3.57 -4.96 3.19
N SER A 57 -3.95 -4.81 1.93
CA SER A 57 -4.66 -5.86 1.19
C SER A 57 -3.68 -6.92 0.67
N ARG A 58 -4.08 -8.19 0.75
CA ARG A 58 -3.40 -9.28 0.07
C ARG A 58 -3.57 -9.12 -1.43
N ILE A 59 -2.48 -9.34 -2.15
CA ILE A 59 -2.44 -9.39 -3.62
C ILE A 59 -1.73 -10.67 -4.03
N ASP A 60 -2.16 -11.31 -5.11
CA ASP A 60 -1.63 -12.60 -5.52
C ASP A 60 -0.43 -12.44 -6.46
N ASP A 61 0.62 -11.78 -5.98
CA ASP A 61 1.89 -11.63 -6.69
C ASP A 61 3.09 -11.48 -5.71
N PRO A 62 4.35 -11.53 -6.18
CA PRO A 62 5.54 -11.47 -5.32
C PRO A 62 5.72 -10.18 -4.51
N THR A 63 4.98 -9.11 -4.82
CA THR A 63 5.02 -7.82 -4.12
C THR A 63 3.97 -7.73 -3.00
N ASN A 64 3.37 -8.86 -2.62
CA ASN A 64 2.31 -8.95 -1.63
C ASN A 64 2.66 -8.31 -0.27
N PRO A 65 2.04 -7.17 0.09
CA PRO A 65 2.37 -6.46 1.32
C PRO A 65 1.74 -7.10 2.55
N TYR A 66 0.66 -7.88 2.38
CA TYR A 66 0.01 -8.60 3.48
C TYR A 66 0.92 -9.73 3.98
N ASP A 67 1.39 -10.58 3.06
CA ASP A 67 2.27 -11.69 3.42
C ASP A 67 3.63 -11.17 3.91
N ALA A 68 4.14 -10.08 3.34
CA ALA A 68 5.35 -9.41 3.82
C ALA A 68 5.19 -8.88 5.26
N LEU A 69 4.04 -8.27 5.60
CA LEU A 69 3.75 -7.82 6.96
C LEU A 69 3.64 -8.99 7.94
N VAL A 70 2.90 -10.03 7.58
CA VAL A 70 2.75 -11.25 8.41
C VAL A 70 4.12 -11.88 8.67
N HIS A 71 4.94 -12.01 7.63
CA HIS A 71 6.28 -12.54 7.75
C HIS A 71 7.17 -11.66 8.63
N HIS A 72 7.14 -10.34 8.45
CA HIS A 72 7.89 -9.40 9.28
C HIS A 72 7.55 -9.55 10.76
N ILE A 73 6.27 -9.59 11.12
CA ILE A 73 5.85 -9.73 12.51
C ILE A 73 6.27 -11.09 13.08
N ALA A 74 6.14 -12.17 12.30
CA ALA A 74 6.52 -13.51 12.74
C ALA A 74 8.04 -13.66 12.93
N ALA A 75 8.82 -13.14 11.98
CA ALA A 75 10.28 -13.24 11.99
C ALA A 75 10.95 -12.39 13.08
N ASN A 76 10.23 -11.36 13.58
CA ASN A 76 10.74 -10.42 14.57
C ASN A 76 9.99 -10.54 15.92
N SER A 77 9.50 -11.73 16.23
CA SER A 77 8.64 -11.98 17.39
C SER A 77 9.30 -11.71 18.75
N VAL A 78 10.64 -11.67 18.82
CA VAL A 78 11.36 -11.39 20.08
C VAL A 78 11.68 -9.90 20.27
N VAL A 79 11.35 -9.06 19.29
CA VAL A 79 11.52 -7.61 19.39
C VAL A 79 10.61 -7.05 20.50
N THR A 80 11.16 -6.15 21.31
CA THR A 80 10.44 -5.56 22.45
C THR A 80 9.12 -4.90 22.00
N PRO A 81 8.00 -5.07 22.73
CA PRO A 81 6.71 -4.48 22.38
C PRO A 81 6.74 -2.95 22.21
N SER A 82 7.64 -2.27 22.93
CA SER A 82 7.84 -0.82 22.88
C SER A 82 8.72 -0.33 21.72
N ALA A 83 9.27 -1.23 20.89
CA ALA A 83 10.02 -0.84 19.69
C ALA A 83 9.08 -0.32 18.59
N PRO A 84 9.59 0.35 17.53
CA PRO A 84 8.79 0.65 16.35
C PRO A 84 8.26 -0.62 15.65
N LEU A 85 7.10 -0.53 15.00
CA LEU A 85 6.43 -1.65 14.31
C LEU A 85 7.33 -2.40 13.33
N LEU A 86 8.15 -1.67 12.58
CA LEU A 86 9.05 -2.23 11.56
C LEU A 86 10.47 -2.47 12.10
N ALA A 87 10.68 -2.46 13.41
CA ALA A 87 11.93 -2.93 13.99
C ALA A 87 12.15 -4.42 13.64
N PHE A 88 13.43 -4.79 13.52
CA PHE A 88 13.82 -6.14 13.11
C PHE A 88 15.00 -6.66 13.93
N GLU A 89 15.08 -7.98 14.04
CA GLU A 89 16.12 -8.68 14.77
C GLU A 89 17.48 -8.55 14.04
N THR A 90 18.53 -8.44 14.84
CA THR A 90 19.92 -8.40 14.39
C THR A 90 20.76 -9.35 15.23
N GLN A 91 21.98 -9.64 14.81
CA GLN A 91 22.88 -10.52 15.57
C GLN A 91 23.17 -10.04 17.00
N SER A 92 23.04 -8.74 17.25
CA SER A 92 23.29 -8.10 18.55
C SER A 92 22.01 -7.68 19.29
N GLY A 93 20.83 -8.15 18.86
CA GLY A 93 19.54 -7.79 19.45
C GLY A 93 18.54 -7.38 18.38
N TRP A 94 18.17 -6.10 18.32
CA TRP A 94 17.25 -5.58 17.32
C TRP A 94 17.63 -4.15 16.90
N ALA A 95 17.16 -3.73 15.73
CA ALA A 95 17.36 -2.38 15.22
C ALA A 95 16.05 -1.83 14.65
N PRO A 96 15.78 -0.51 14.81
CA PRO A 96 14.61 0.09 14.18
C PRO A 96 14.86 0.33 12.70
N MET A 97 13.81 0.22 11.89
CA MET A 97 13.86 0.65 10.49
C MET A 97 13.84 2.18 10.42
N THR A 98 15.00 2.78 10.17
CA THR A 98 15.11 4.24 9.96
C THR A 98 14.92 4.60 8.49
N ARG A 99 14.52 5.85 8.23
CA ARG A 99 14.41 6.38 6.86
C ARG A 99 15.69 6.28 6.06
N ALA A 100 16.82 6.65 6.65
CA ALA A 100 18.11 6.58 5.98
C ALA A 100 18.46 5.13 5.63
N TRP A 101 18.33 4.20 6.59
CA TRP A 101 18.64 2.79 6.37
C TRP A 101 17.75 2.17 5.27
N PHE A 102 16.44 2.41 5.34
CA PHE A 102 15.48 1.89 4.36
C PHE A 102 15.80 2.39 2.93
N LEU A 103 16.01 3.70 2.77
CA LEU A 103 16.31 4.27 1.46
C LEU A 103 17.65 3.78 0.91
N THR A 104 18.68 3.67 1.76
CA THR A 104 19.97 3.09 1.37
C THR A 104 19.80 1.64 0.92
N ARG A 105 19.05 0.82 1.67
CA ARG A 105 18.82 -0.58 1.32
C ARG A 105 18.09 -0.71 -0.02
N CYS A 106 17.01 0.04 -0.24
CA CYS A 106 16.28 0.01 -1.51
C CYS A 106 17.15 0.45 -2.69
N ASN A 107 17.88 1.57 -2.54
CA ASN A 107 18.74 2.08 -3.61
C ASN A 107 19.90 1.13 -3.93
N ASN A 108 20.45 0.42 -2.94
CA ASN A 108 21.47 -0.60 -3.19
C ASN A 108 20.92 -1.74 -4.04
N VAL A 109 19.72 -2.25 -3.70
CA VAL A 109 19.06 -3.32 -4.48
C VAL A 109 18.83 -2.84 -5.91
N TRP A 110 18.18 -1.69 -6.11
CA TRP A 110 17.83 -1.19 -7.43
C TRP A 110 19.04 -0.87 -8.31
N LYS A 111 20.12 -0.30 -7.74
CA LYS A 111 21.37 -0.09 -8.47
C LYS A 111 21.99 -1.41 -8.90
N SER A 112 22.02 -2.39 -8.00
CA SER A 112 22.63 -3.69 -8.26
C SER A 112 21.86 -4.55 -9.26
N SER A 113 20.52 -4.44 -9.29
CA SER A 113 19.67 -5.29 -10.13
C SER A 113 19.40 -4.69 -11.51
N GLU A 114 19.21 -3.38 -11.59
CA GLU A 114 18.60 -2.73 -12.77
C GLU A 114 19.32 -1.44 -13.19
N GLY A 115 20.43 -1.07 -12.53
CA GLY A 115 21.17 0.16 -12.84
C GLY A 115 20.36 1.45 -12.64
N LEU A 116 19.28 1.39 -11.84
CA LEU A 116 18.36 2.51 -11.68
C LEU A 116 18.97 3.65 -10.86
N GLU A 117 18.56 4.87 -11.17
CA GLU A 117 18.95 6.08 -10.44
C GLU A 117 18.49 6.03 -8.97
N THR A 118 19.18 6.81 -8.13
CA THR A 118 18.85 6.91 -6.71
C THR A 118 17.46 7.53 -6.54
N LEU A 119 16.51 6.77 -6.00
CA LEU A 119 15.16 7.24 -5.74
C LEU A 119 15.05 7.84 -4.33
N SER A 120 14.29 8.93 -4.24
CA SER A 120 13.95 9.56 -2.98
C SER A 120 12.70 8.93 -2.35
N GLY A 121 12.47 9.20 -1.06
CA GLY A 121 11.23 8.78 -0.38
C GLY A 121 9.95 9.30 -1.04
N HIS A 122 10.00 10.46 -1.72
CA HIS A 122 8.85 11.01 -2.44
C HIS A 122 8.48 10.15 -3.66
N CYS A 123 9.46 9.50 -4.30
CA CYS A 123 9.22 8.61 -5.43
C CYS A 123 8.34 7.41 -5.06
N PHE A 124 8.41 6.90 -3.82
CA PHE A 124 7.54 5.82 -3.35
C PHE A 124 6.07 6.23 -3.36
N TRP A 125 5.76 7.49 -3.02
CA TRP A 125 4.39 7.99 -3.06
C TRP A 125 3.87 8.08 -4.49
N ILE A 126 4.63 8.69 -5.41
CA ILE A 126 4.24 8.83 -6.81
C ILE A 126 4.09 7.46 -7.48
N ARG A 127 5.10 6.60 -7.31
CA ARG A 127 5.13 5.27 -7.94
C ARG A 127 4.10 4.33 -7.34
N GLY A 128 3.89 4.36 -6.01
CA GLY A 128 2.86 3.53 -5.37
C GLY A 128 1.46 3.86 -5.86
N ALA A 129 1.13 5.14 -6.02
CA ALA A 129 -0.15 5.53 -6.58
C ALA A 129 -0.30 5.18 -8.06
N THR A 130 0.77 5.39 -8.85
CA THR A 130 0.81 4.97 -10.25
C THR A 130 0.60 3.46 -10.38
N GLU A 131 1.25 2.67 -9.55
CA GLU A 131 1.14 1.20 -9.55
C GLU A 131 -0.29 0.75 -9.23
N LEU A 132 -0.93 1.33 -8.21
CA LEU A 132 -2.33 1.02 -7.89
C LEU A 132 -3.27 1.33 -9.06
N LEU A 133 -3.07 2.46 -9.74
CA LEU A 133 -3.85 2.84 -10.92
C LEU A 133 -3.62 1.88 -12.11
N LEU A 134 -2.37 1.46 -12.34
CA LEU A 134 -2.02 0.49 -13.37
C LEU A 134 -2.59 -0.90 -13.10
N ARG A 135 -2.87 -1.23 -11.84
CA ARG A 135 -3.60 -2.44 -11.43
C ARG A 135 -5.12 -2.33 -11.56
N GLY A 136 -5.62 -1.21 -12.09
CA GLY A 136 -7.05 -0.97 -12.27
C GLY A 136 -7.77 -0.51 -11.00
N THR A 137 -7.03 -0.15 -9.94
CA THR A 137 -7.64 0.40 -8.71
C THR A 137 -8.40 1.68 -9.06
N PRO A 138 -9.68 1.82 -8.67
CA PRO A 138 -10.44 3.03 -8.96
C PRO A 138 -9.76 4.28 -8.37
N PRO A 139 -9.69 5.40 -9.11
CA PRO A 139 -9.00 6.61 -8.65
C PRO A 139 -9.42 7.10 -7.26
N ASN A 140 -10.71 7.03 -6.93
CA ASN A 140 -11.22 7.43 -5.62
C ASN A 140 -10.67 6.56 -4.48
N ILE A 141 -10.42 5.28 -4.72
CA ILE A 141 -9.80 4.38 -3.73
C ILE A 141 -8.33 4.74 -3.53
N VAL A 142 -7.61 5.04 -4.61
CA VAL A 142 -6.21 5.51 -4.53
C VAL A 142 -6.11 6.83 -3.77
N VAL A 143 -7.08 7.74 -3.96
CA VAL A 143 -7.20 9.00 -3.19
C VAL A 143 -7.37 8.75 -1.70
N VAL A 144 -8.29 7.87 -1.33
CA VAL A 144 -8.53 7.50 0.07
C VAL A 144 -7.28 6.88 0.68
N GLN A 145 -6.63 5.95 -0.02
CA GLN A 145 -5.43 5.26 0.45
C GLN A 145 -4.20 6.17 0.55
N GLY A 146 -4.10 7.17 -0.33
CA GLY A 146 -3.07 8.20 -0.29
C GLY A 146 -3.37 9.35 0.67
N CYS A 147 -4.52 9.34 1.35
CA CYS A 147 -5.02 10.41 2.22
C CYS A 147 -5.03 11.79 1.53
N TRP A 148 -5.30 11.83 0.23
CA TRP A 148 -5.34 13.09 -0.53
C TRP A 148 -6.67 13.82 -0.34
N LYS A 149 -6.61 15.04 0.22
CA LYS A 149 -7.78 15.92 0.40
C LYS A 149 -8.05 16.82 -0.81
N SER A 150 -7.10 16.95 -1.74
CA SER A 150 -7.21 17.85 -2.89
C SER A 150 -6.94 17.15 -4.21
N ARG A 151 -7.24 17.84 -5.31
CA ARG A 151 -7.02 17.36 -6.68
C ARG A 151 -5.55 17.24 -7.08
N SER A 152 -4.60 17.61 -6.20
CA SER A 152 -3.16 17.44 -6.46
C SER A 152 -2.77 15.98 -6.70
N PHE A 153 -3.63 15.02 -6.33
CA PHE A 153 -3.51 13.63 -6.76
C PHE A 153 -3.31 13.49 -8.29
N LEU A 154 -4.04 14.26 -9.09
CA LEU A 154 -4.01 14.15 -10.55
C LEU A 154 -2.60 14.42 -11.11
N ASP A 155 -1.83 15.29 -10.45
CA ASP A 155 -0.45 15.62 -10.84
C ASP A 155 0.51 14.44 -10.66
N TYR A 156 0.12 13.42 -9.88
CA TYR A 156 0.92 12.24 -9.60
C TYR A 156 0.67 11.07 -10.56
N TRP A 157 -0.27 11.20 -11.52
CA TRP A 157 -0.58 10.13 -12.46
C TRP A 157 0.50 10.05 -13.53
N ARG A 158 1.49 9.19 -13.32
CA ARG A 158 2.47 8.84 -14.35
C ARG A 158 1.91 7.70 -15.21
N ARG A 159 2.23 7.68 -16.50
CA ARG A 159 1.75 6.68 -17.48
C ARG A 159 0.23 6.68 -17.72
N ILE A 160 -0.36 7.87 -17.89
CA ILE A 160 -1.79 8.04 -18.12
C ILE A 160 -2.31 7.22 -19.31
N GLU A 161 -1.49 7.07 -20.34
CA GLU A 161 -1.75 6.29 -21.55
C GLU A 161 -1.94 4.80 -21.28
N SER A 162 -1.32 4.27 -20.23
CA SER A 162 -1.52 2.89 -19.77
C SER A 162 -2.65 2.80 -18.74
N ILE A 163 -2.80 3.81 -17.87
CA ILE A 163 -3.84 3.83 -16.82
C ILE A 163 -5.25 3.86 -17.43
N ARG A 164 -5.47 4.70 -18.46
CA ARG A 164 -6.79 4.85 -19.11
C ARG A 164 -7.35 3.53 -19.66
N PRO A 165 -6.64 2.79 -20.55
CA PRO A 165 -7.17 1.54 -21.09
C PRO A 165 -7.38 0.48 -20.01
N THR A 166 -6.50 0.37 -19.01
CA THR A 166 -6.69 -0.60 -17.91
C THR A 166 -7.93 -0.29 -17.08
N SER A 167 -8.15 0.99 -16.77
CA SER A 167 -9.35 1.42 -16.03
C SER A 167 -10.63 1.12 -16.81
N ILE A 168 -10.65 1.40 -18.11
CA ILE A 168 -11.77 1.07 -19.00
C ILE A 168 -11.98 -0.45 -19.05
N ALA A 169 -10.93 -1.23 -19.29
CA ALA A 169 -11.04 -2.69 -19.36
C ALA A 169 -11.56 -3.30 -18.05
N SER A 170 -11.05 -2.84 -16.91
CA SER A 170 -11.48 -3.31 -15.57
C SER A 170 -12.94 -2.94 -15.28
N SER A 171 -13.41 -1.79 -15.77
CA SER A 171 -14.82 -1.38 -15.65
C SER A 171 -15.78 -2.22 -16.50
N MET A 172 -15.27 -2.97 -17.48
CA MET A 172 -16.06 -3.81 -18.38
C MET A 172 -16.20 -5.26 -17.90
N GLN A 173 -15.87 -5.56 -16.64
CA GLN A 173 -16.00 -6.89 -16.05
C GLN A 173 -17.44 -7.47 -16.13
N ASP A 174 -17.52 -8.80 -15.96
CA ASP A 174 -18.55 -9.75 -16.36
C ASP A 174 -20.02 -9.33 -16.24
N SER A 175 -20.38 -8.46 -15.28
CA SER A 175 -21.75 -7.97 -15.12
C SER A 175 -22.23 -7.15 -16.32
N ARG A 176 -21.35 -6.32 -16.90
CA ARG A 176 -21.69 -5.50 -18.07
C ARG A 176 -21.69 -6.32 -19.36
N ILE A 177 -20.77 -7.29 -19.49
CA ILE A 177 -20.80 -8.24 -20.61
C ILE A 177 -22.06 -9.12 -20.55
N SER A 178 -22.44 -9.59 -19.37
CA SER A 178 -23.66 -10.37 -19.17
C SER A 178 -24.91 -9.55 -19.49
N LEU A 179 -24.94 -8.26 -19.11
CA LEU A 179 -26.01 -7.33 -19.46
C LEU A 179 -26.11 -7.12 -20.99
N ILE A 180 -24.97 -6.94 -21.66
CA ILE A 180 -24.92 -6.79 -23.12
C ILE A 180 -25.42 -8.06 -23.80
N LYS A 181 -24.95 -9.24 -23.37
CA LYS A 181 -25.42 -10.54 -23.88
C LYS A 181 -26.94 -10.68 -23.71
N ALA A 182 -27.47 -10.43 -22.51
CA ALA A 182 -28.90 -10.50 -22.25
C ALA A 182 -29.71 -9.51 -23.12
N SER A 183 -29.18 -8.31 -23.35
CA SER A 183 -29.80 -7.31 -24.23
C SER A 183 -29.81 -7.76 -25.70
N MET A 184 -28.70 -8.31 -26.19
CA MET A 184 -28.59 -8.87 -27.54
C MET A 184 -29.55 -10.06 -27.74
N ASP A 185 -29.61 -10.98 -26.78
CA ASP A 185 -30.53 -12.12 -26.80
C ASP A 185 -32.01 -11.68 -26.77
N SER A 186 -32.32 -10.59 -26.05
CA SER A 186 -33.67 -10.02 -26.01
C SER A 186 -34.03 -9.33 -27.33
N TYR A 187 -33.07 -8.68 -27.98
CA TYR A 187 -33.27 -8.04 -29.28
C TYR A 187 -33.53 -9.11 -30.35
N GLU A 188 -32.69 -10.15 -30.41
CA GLU A 188 -32.85 -11.25 -31.37
C GLU A 188 -34.22 -11.93 -31.25
N ARG A 189 -34.70 -12.17 -30.02
CA ARG A 189 -36.03 -12.75 -29.77
C ARG A 189 -37.19 -11.86 -30.19
N ARG A 190 -37.00 -10.54 -30.27
CA ARG A 190 -38.06 -9.58 -30.60
C ARG A 190 -38.19 -9.34 -32.11
N TYR A 191 -37.13 -9.61 -32.87
CA TYR A 191 -37.03 -9.32 -34.30
C TYR A 191 -36.76 -10.56 -35.16
N LYS A 192 -36.87 -11.76 -34.58
CA LYS A 192 -37.19 -13.02 -35.28
C LYS A 192 -38.69 -13.23 -35.27
#